data_AF-A0A1Y4E7Y1-F1
#
_entry.id   AF-A0A1Y4E7Y1-F1
#
_cell.length_a   1.000
_cell.length_b   1.000
_cell.length_c   1.000
_cell.angle_alpha   90.00
_cell.angle_beta   90.00
_cell.angle_gamma   90.00
#
_symmetry.space_group_name_H-M   'P 1'
#
loop_
_entity.id
_entity.type
_entity.pdbx_description
1 polymer ?
#
loop_
_entity_poly.entity_id
_entity_poly.type
_entity_poly.pdbx_seq_one_letter_code
_entity_poly.pdbx_strand_id
1 'polypeptide(L)'
;MGEVNACVTSFNQNCMAPLDTRLACLRECEWLYQRLYGEFADMLNNQLTIPASKSRYKDAYVDLIAMYRCLFSYLSTIGSAWTANVAFENPAEHVDEFMAPIRADMVNGENKYYTEFKSYAEGFVL
;
A
#
# COMPACT_ATOMS: atom_id res chain seq x y z
N MET A 1 -8.94 -1.98 -2.11
CA MET A 1 -8.43 -2.99 -1.17
C MET A 1 -8.09 -4.32 -1.85
N GLY A 2 -8.94 -4.87 -2.75
CA GLY A 2 -8.66 -6.13 -3.46
C GLY A 2 -7.31 -6.18 -4.20
N GLU A 3 -6.94 -5.12 -4.91
CA GLU A 3 -5.66 -5.06 -5.64
C GLU A 3 -4.43 -4.98 -4.71
N VAL A 4 -4.53 -4.25 -3.59
CA VAL A 4 -3.45 -4.21 -2.58
C VAL A 4 -3.24 -5.60 -1.96
N ASN A 5 -4.33 -6.30 -1.65
CA ASN A 5 -4.25 -7.68 -1.16
C ASN A 5 -3.66 -8.64 -2.21
N ALA A 6 -3.88 -8.38 -3.50
CA ALA A 6 -3.25 -9.13 -4.57
C ALA A 6 -1.72 -8.95 -4.53
N CYS A 7 -1.20 -7.72 -4.36
CA CYS A 7 0.25 -7.50 -4.19
C CYS A 7 0.83 -8.23 -2.97
N VAL A 8 0.13 -8.22 -1.83
CA VAL A 8 0.53 -8.98 -0.64
C VAL A 8 0.55 -10.48 -0.92
N THR A 9 -0.47 -10.99 -1.61
CA THR A 9 -0.56 -12.40 -1.99
C THR A 9 0.58 -12.79 -2.94
N SER A 10 0.84 -11.95 -3.95
CA SER A 10 1.95 -12.14 -4.88
C SER A 10 3.29 -12.18 -4.15
N PHE A 11 3.52 -11.32 -3.15
CA PHE A 11 4.72 -11.36 -2.33
C PHE A 11 4.85 -12.70 -1.58
N ASN A 12 3.80 -13.11 -0.86
CA ASN A 12 3.81 -14.35 -0.07
C ASN A 12 4.02 -15.60 -0.93
N GLN A 13 3.55 -15.60 -2.17
CA GLN A 13 3.66 -16.75 -3.08
C GLN A 13 4.99 -16.77 -3.85
N ASN A 14 5.56 -15.61 -4.16
CA ASN A 14 6.62 -15.50 -5.15
C ASN A 14 7.95 -14.94 -4.61
N CYS A 15 8.06 -14.60 -3.32
CA CYS A 15 9.31 -14.06 -2.75
C CYS A 15 10.53 -15.01 -2.88
N MET A 16 10.29 -16.29 -3.18
CA MET A 16 11.30 -17.32 -3.44
C MET A 16 11.35 -17.78 -4.90
N ALA A 17 10.60 -17.16 -5.80
CA ALA A 17 10.54 -17.52 -7.21
C ALA A 17 11.84 -17.11 -7.94
N PRO A 18 12.04 -17.56 -9.20
CA PRO A 18 13.11 -17.04 -10.05
C PRO A 18 13.07 -15.51 -10.16
N LEU A 19 14.24 -14.89 -10.34
CA LEU A 19 14.40 -13.43 -10.34
C LEU A 19 13.43 -12.71 -11.27
N ASP A 20 13.18 -13.24 -12.47
CA ASP A 20 12.24 -12.64 -13.43
C ASP A 20 10.82 -12.53 -12.90
N THR A 21 10.34 -13.55 -12.18
CA THR A 21 9.03 -13.53 -11.52
C THR A 21 9.00 -12.49 -10.41
N ARG A 22 10.06 -12.42 -9.60
CA ARG A 22 10.18 -11.46 -8.50
C ARG A 22 10.21 -10.01 -9.01
N LEU A 23 10.93 -9.75 -10.10
CA LEU A 23 10.96 -8.46 -10.79
C LEU A 23 9.60 -8.10 -11.41
N ALA A 24 8.86 -9.08 -11.94
CA ALA A 24 7.50 -8.83 -12.43
C ALA A 24 6.56 -8.41 -11.29
N CYS A 25 6.57 -9.13 -10.16
CA CYS A 25 5.77 -8.79 -9.00
C CYS A 25 6.14 -7.42 -8.39
N LEU A 26 7.43 -7.06 -8.37
CA LEU A 26 7.87 -5.72 -7.95
C LEU A 26 7.25 -4.64 -8.86
N ARG A 27 7.35 -4.80 -10.19
CA ARG A 27 6.79 -3.82 -11.14
C ARG A 27 5.28 -3.66 -11.01
N GLU A 28 4.55 -4.74 -10.77
CA GLU A 28 3.10 -4.68 -10.52
C GLU A 28 2.78 -3.89 -9.23
N CYS A 29 3.54 -4.14 -8.16
CA CYS A 29 3.42 -3.42 -6.90
C CYS A 29 3.73 -1.92 -7.06
N GLU A 30 4.80 -1.58 -7.78
CA GLU A 30 5.18 -0.19 -8.08
C GLU A 30 4.14 0.50 -8.95
N TRP A 31 3.62 -0.17 -9.97
CA TRP A 31 2.57 0.39 -10.83
C TRP A 31 1.31 0.74 -10.02
N LEU A 32 0.86 -0.19 -9.15
CA LEU A 32 -0.31 0.05 -8.31
C LEU A 32 -0.05 1.18 -7.32
N TYR A 33 1.15 1.24 -6.74
CA TYR A 33 1.56 2.35 -5.86
C TYR A 33 1.42 3.69 -6.59
N GLN A 34 2.00 3.82 -7.80
CA GLN A 34 1.96 5.07 -8.56
C GLN A 34 0.53 5.46 -8.92
N ARG A 35 -0.32 4.49 -9.28
CA ARG A 35 -1.73 4.75 -9.58
C ARG A 35 -2.48 5.31 -8.36
N LEU A 36 -2.36 4.64 -7.21
CA LEU A 36 -3.05 5.06 -5.98
C LEU A 36 -2.51 6.40 -5.44
N TYR A 37 -1.20 6.63 -5.57
CA TYR A 37 -0.60 7.92 -5.23
C TYR A 37 -1.10 9.05 -6.15
N GLY A 38 -1.23 8.80 -7.45
CA GLY A 38 -1.83 9.74 -8.40
C GLY A 38 -3.27 10.08 -8.04
N GLU A 39 -4.11 9.06 -7.79
CA GLU A 39 -5.50 9.25 -7.34
C GLU A 39 -5.57 10.05 -6.03
N PHE A 40 -4.68 9.78 -5.07
CA PHE A 40 -4.54 10.58 -3.86
C PHE A 40 -4.19 12.05 -4.13
N ALA A 41 -3.20 12.30 -4.97
CA ALA A 41 -2.74 13.66 -5.29
C ALA A 41 -3.84 14.47 -5.99
N ASP A 42 -4.56 13.85 -6.92
CA ASP A 42 -5.69 14.47 -7.62
C ASP A 42 -6.83 14.82 -6.65
N MET A 43 -7.15 13.93 -5.70
CA MET A 43 -8.15 14.24 -4.67
C MET A 43 -7.71 15.37 -3.73
N LEU A 44 -6.45 15.38 -3.30
CA LEU A 44 -5.92 16.44 -2.46
C LEU A 44 -6.01 17.80 -3.16
N ASN A 45 -5.67 17.85 -4.46
CA ASN A 45 -5.80 19.05 -5.28
C ASN A 45 -7.26 19.50 -5.43
N ASN A 46 -8.19 18.56 -5.62
CA ASN A 46 -9.61 18.85 -5.71
C ASN A 46 -10.23 19.32 -4.38
N GLN A 47 -9.69 18.88 -3.25
CA GLN A 47 -10.10 19.40 -1.94
C GLN A 47 -9.87 20.91 -1.81
N LEU A 48 -8.80 21.42 -2.43
CA LEU A 48 -8.43 22.85 -2.37
C LEU A 48 -9.33 23.73 -3.25
N THR A 49 -9.99 23.16 -4.26
CA THR A 49 -10.82 23.89 -5.24
C THR A 49 -12.31 23.87 -4.90
N ILE A 50 -12.80 22.82 -4.24
CA ILE A 50 -14.17 22.76 -3.75
C ILE A 50 -14.23 23.55 -2.43
N PRO A 51 -15.20 24.46 -2.20
CA PRO A 51 -15.42 25.05 -0.88
C PRO A 51 -15.86 23.94 0.10
N ALA A 52 -14.89 23.22 0.66
CA ALA A 52 -15.09 22.09 1.55
C ALA A 52 -15.91 22.49 2.79
N SER A 53 -16.01 23.79 3.09
CA SER A 53 -16.83 24.36 4.15
C SER A 53 -18.35 24.29 3.91
N LYS A 54 -18.84 23.92 2.71
CA LYS A 54 -20.29 23.89 2.40
C LYS A 54 -20.85 22.55 1.94
N SER A 55 -20.01 21.53 1.72
CA SER A 55 -20.48 20.21 1.31
C SER A 55 -20.82 19.35 2.51
N ARG A 56 -21.98 18.69 2.51
CA ARG A 56 -22.34 17.65 3.48
C ARG A 56 -21.42 16.42 3.42
N TYR A 57 -20.62 16.30 2.36
CA TYR A 57 -19.71 15.17 2.12
C TYR A 57 -18.26 15.48 2.50
N LYS A 58 -18.01 16.60 3.18
CA LYS A 58 -16.65 17.03 3.54
C LYS A 58 -15.89 15.95 4.31
N ASP A 59 -16.52 15.39 5.34
CA ASP A 59 -15.87 14.43 6.23
C ASP A 59 -15.61 13.11 5.48
N ALA A 60 -16.58 12.64 4.68
CA ALA A 60 -16.37 11.50 3.77
C ALA A 60 -15.22 11.75 2.77
N TYR A 61 -15.04 12.98 2.28
CA TYR A 61 -13.93 13.28 1.39
C TYR A 61 -12.56 13.22 2.10
N VAL A 62 -12.50 13.67 3.35
CA VAL A 62 -11.30 13.56 4.20
C VAL A 62 -10.97 12.10 4.47
N ASP A 63 -11.98 11.28 4.81
CA ASP A 63 -11.80 9.85 5.04
C ASP A 63 -11.34 9.13 3.77
N LEU A 64 -11.87 9.50 2.59
CA LEU A 64 -11.43 8.93 1.31
C LEU A 64 -9.94 9.25 1.04
N ILE A 65 -9.52 10.49 1.24
CA ILE A 65 -8.10 10.88 1.12
C ILE A 65 -7.23 10.05 2.08
N ALA A 66 -7.67 9.89 3.32
CA ALA A 66 -6.95 9.11 4.32
C ALA A 66 -6.86 7.62 3.94
N MET A 67 -7.94 7.04 3.43
CA MET A 67 -7.97 5.67 2.92
C MET A 67 -6.98 5.45 1.79
N TYR A 68 -6.92 6.35 0.81
CA TYR A 68 -5.93 6.26 -0.28
C TYR A 68 -4.49 6.37 0.24
N ARG A 69 -4.25 7.26 1.20
CA ARG A 69 -2.95 7.35 1.88
C ARG A 69 -2.56 6.03 2.52
N CYS A 70 -3.47 5.39 3.25
CA CYS A 70 -3.21 4.09 3.86
C CYS A 70 -2.89 3.02 2.81
N LEU A 71 -3.63 2.97 1.70
CA LEU A 71 -3.41 1.97 0.65
C LEU A 71 -2.04 2.10 -0.02
N PHE A 72 -1.63 3.31 -0.45
CA PHE A 72 -0.31 3.46 -1.07
C PHE A 72 0.82 3.32 -0.04
N SER A 73 0.60 3.68 1.23
CA SER A 73 1.60 3.48 2.29
C SER A 73 1.84 1.99 2.54
N TYR A 74 0.78 1.17 2.52
CA TYR A 74 0.93 -0.28 2.63
C TYR A 74 1.67 -0.87 1.41
N LEU A 75 1.36 -0.41 0.19
CA LEU A 75 2.13 -0.81 -0.99
C LEU A 75 3.60 -0.37 -0.92
N SER A 76 3.91 0.77 -0.30
CA SER A 76 5.29 1.18 -0.06
C SER A 76 6.05 0.21 0.85
N THR A 77 5.38 -0.32 1.89
CA THR A 77 5.94 -1.40 2.73
C THR A 77 6.30 -2.64 1.90
N ILE A 78 5.35 -3.11 1.08
CA ILE A 78 5.54 -4.31 0.23
C ILE A 78 6.57 -4.07 -0.86
N GLY A 79 6.56 -2.89 -1.48
CA GLY A 79 7.54 -2.47 -2.48
C GLY A 79 8.95 -2.44 -1.92
N SER A 80 9.14 -1.88 -0.72
CA SER A 80 10.43 -1.87 -0.03
C SER A 80 10.95 -3.29 0.25
N ALA A 81 10.06 -4.20 0.64
CA ALA A 81 10.41 -5.61 0.81
C ALA A 81 10.80 -6.27 -0.52
N TRP A 82 10.08 -5.98 -1.61
CA TRP A 82 10.45 -6.45 -2.94
C TRP A 82 11.80 -5.90 -3.41
N THR A 83 12.05 -4.59 -3.24
CA THR A 83 13.32 -3.94 -3.62
C THR A 83 14.51 -4.59 -2.92
N ALA A 84 14.37 -4.90 -1.62
CA ALA A 84 15.39 -5.68 -0.91
C ALA A 84 15.49 -7.11 -1.47
N ASN A 85 14.36 -7.80 -1.62
CA ASN A 85 14.32 -9.18 -2.07
C ASN A 85 14.98 -9.39 -3.45
N VAL A 86 14.71 -8.53 -4.44
CA VAL A 86 15.25 -8.67 -5.81
C VAL A 86 16.75 -8.42 -5.91
N ALA A 87 17.37 -7.81 -4.89
CA ALA A 87 18.81 -7.63 -4.82
C ALA A 87 19.55 -8.95 -4.50
N PHE A 88 18.86 -9.95 -3.96
CA PHE A 88 19.46 -11.23 -3.59
C PHE A 88 19.30 -12.27 -4.70
N GLU A 89 20.42 -12.94 -5.03
CA GLU A 89 20.45 -14.09 -5.93
C GLU A 89 19.74 -15.29 -5.29
N ASN A 90 20.08 -15.59 -4.02
CA ASN A 90 19.43 -16.62 -3.21
C ASN A 90 18.61 -15.98 -2.06
N PRO A 91 17.33 -15.62 -2.28
CA PRO A 91 16.51 -14.99 -1.23
C PRO A 91 16.33 -15.86 0.02
N ALA A 92 16.48 -17.18 -0.07
CA ALA A 92 16.32 -18.07 1.08
C ALA A 92 17.34 -17.82 2.21
N GLU A 93 18.52 -17.26 1.88
CA GLU A 93 19.56 -16.91 2.87
C GLU A 93 19.33 -15.52 3.49
N HIS A 94 18.42 -14.71 2.94
CA HIS A 94 18.21 -13.30 3.28
C HIS A 94 16.78 -12.98 3.72
N VAL A 95 16.05 -13.98 4.22
CA VAL A 95 14.65 -13.83 4.67
C VAL A 95 14.48 -12.66 5.63
N ASP A 96 15.37 -12.55 6.61
CA ASP A 96 15.24 -11.52 7.63
C ASP A 96 15.46 -10.11 7.07
N GLU A 97 16.33 -9.98 6.09
CA GLU A 97 16.68 -8.70 5.46
C GLU A 97 15.53 -8.18 4.61
N PHE A 98 14.99 -9.01 3.71
CA PHE A 98 13.91 -8.57 2.85
C PHE A 98 12.56 -8.49 3.57
N MET A 99 12.37 -9.20 4.69
CA MET A 99 11.17 -9.08 5.53
C MET A 99 11.23 -7.90 6.51
N ALA A 100 12.40 -7.27 6.70
CA ALA A 100 12.57 -6.18 7.65
C ALA A 100 11.58 -5.01 7.43
N PRO A 101 11.32 -4.53 6.19
CA PRO A 101 10.34 -3.47 5.95
C PRO A 101 8.93 -3.85 6.40
N ILE A 102 8.50 -5.09 6.10
CA ILE A 102 7.19 -5.59 6.54
C ILE A 102 7.13 -5.59 8.06
N ARG A 103 8.11 -6.20 8.74
CA ARG A 103 8.15 -6.29 10.21
C ARG A 103 8.15 -4.92 10.88
N ALA A 104 8.83 -3.93 10.31
CA ALA A 104 8.88 -2.58 10.84
C ALA A 104 7.51 -1.87 10.85
N ASP A 105 6.62 -2.25 9.93
CA ASP A 105 5.27 -1.69 9.84
C ASP A 105 4.19 -2.57 10.47
N MET A 106 4.57 -3.69 11.10
CA MET A 106 3.64 -4.56 11.83
C MET A 106 3.42 -4.07 13.26
N VAL A 107 2.15 -3.96 13.65
CA VAL A 107 1.72 -3.67 15.02
C VAL A 107 0.67 -4.70 15.40
N ASN A 108 0.89 -5.42 16.50
CA ASN A 108 -0.03 -6.48 16.97
C ASN A 108 -0.38 -7.55 15.92
N GLY A 109 0.55 -7.86 15.01
CA GLY A 109 0.32 -8.87 13.97
C GLY A 109 -0.44 -8.38 12.73
N GLU A 110 -0.71 -7.08 12.61
CA GLU A 110 -1.26 -6.47 11.40
C GLU A 110 -0.37 -5.32 10.90
N ASN A 111 -0.40 -5.04 9.59
CA ASN A 111 0.24 -3.85 9.05
C ASN A 111 -0.49 -2.60 9.56
N LYS A 112 0.25 -1.63 10.11
CA LYS A 112 -0.32 -0.43 10.72
C LYS A 112 -1.20 0.39 9.78
N TYR A 113 -0.88 0.45 8.49
CA TYR A 113 -1.68 1.18 7.50
C TYR A 113 -2.96 0.43 7.15
N TYR A 114 -2.95 -0.91 7.19
CA TYR A 114 -4.17 -1.71 7.06
C TYR A 114 -5.11 -1.51 8.25
N THR A 115 -4.56 -1.53 9.47
CA THR A 115 -5.36 -1.22 10.67
C THR A 115 -5.95 0.18 10.61
N GLU A 116 -5.15 1.18 10.18
CA GLU A 116 -5.63 2.54 10.02
C GLU A 116 -6.72 2.66 8.94
N PHE A 117 -6.53 2.02 7.78
CA PHE A 117 -7.53 1.98 6.71
C PHE A 117 -8.90 1.47 7.21
N LYS A 118 -8.91 0.40 8.01
CA LYS A 118 -10.15 -0.16 8.56
C LYS A 118 -10.92 0.87 9.39
N SER A 119 -10.22 1.70 10.16
CA SER A 119 -10.87 2.72 11.00
C SER A 119 -11.64 3.77 10.19
N TYR A 120 -11.13 4.17 9.03
CA TYR A 120 -11.85 5.07 8.11
C TYR A 120 -12.98 4.33 7.37
N ALA A 121 -12.73 3.10 6.93
CA ALA A 121 -13.70 2.32 6.16
C ALA A 121 -14.95 1.93 6.97
N GLU A 122 -14.80 1.64 8.27
CA GLU A 122 -15.92 1.30 9.17
C GLU A 122 -16.88 2.47 9.41
N GLY A 123 -16.38 3.71 9.35
CA GLY A 123 -17.18 4.94 9.50
C GLY A 123 -17.69 5.53 8.19
N PHE A 124 -17.31 4.97 7.04
CA PHE A 124 -17.53 5.59 5.74
C PHE A 124 -18.98 5.43 5.27
N VAL A 125 -19.69 6.55 5.14
CA VAL A 125 -21.06 6.62 4.60
C VAL A 125 -21.11 7.65 3.46
N LEU A 126 -21.59 7.21 2.29
CA LEU A 126 -21.80 8.06 1.10
C LEU A 126 -23.19 8.73 1.11
#